data_AF-A0A661QQ04-F1
#
_entry.id   AF-A0A661QQ04-F1
#
_cell.length_a   1.000
_cell.length_b   1.000
_cell.length_c   1.000
_cell.angle_alpha   90.00
_cell.angle_beta   90.00
_cell.angle_gamma   90.00
#
_symmetry.space_group_name_H-M   'P 1'
#
loop_
_entity.id
_entity.type
_entity.pdbx_description
1 polymer ?
#
loop_
_entity_poly.entity_id
_entity_poly.type
_entity_poly.pdbx_seq_one_letter_code
_entity_poly.pdbx_strand_id
1 'polypeptide(L)'
;MKKYNITRLIIVFPVILFLFMGRILPVAARPVSVAVSILPQSFFVKEIGSAEVEILVMVPPGANPATYEPKPRQLAKLAGCPIYFAQGLPFESAWIPRFLKSNPHLIVVPTYAGIERVPMQRSSRSRGAKAEKNYLDPHIWLSPPLAFVEARNILEGLLRIDPSHKAIYTDGFRRLASKIVALDLEIRGLFEGVNGRNTFLVYHPAWGYFARTYGLK
;
A
#
# COMPACT_ATOMS: atom_id res chain seq x y z
N MET A 1 78.63 -15.70 25.43
CA MET A 1 77.22 -16.16 25.61
C MET A 1 76.30 -14.95 25.58
N LYS A 2 75.56 -14.72 24.48
CA LYS A 2 74.68 -13.55 24.30
C LYS A 2 73.27 -13.85 24.85
N LYS A 3 72.81 -13.02 25.80
CA LYS A 3 71.44 -13.04 26.36
C LYS A 3 70.50 -12.33 25.38
N TYR A 4 69.43 -12.99 24.93
CA TYR A 4 68.35 -12.36 24.18
C TYR A 4 67.18 -12.03 25.13
N ASN A 5 66.73 -10.78 25.11
CA ASN A 5 65.67 -10.24 25.95
C ASN A 5 64.29 -10.75 25.51
N ILE A 6 63.64 -11.52 26.38
CA ILE A 6 62.36 -12.24 26.16
C ILE A 6 61.14 -11.29 26.30
N THR A 7 61.35 -10.00 26.56
CA THR A 7 60.29 -9.08 27.01
C THR A 7 59.46 -8.43 25.89
N ARG A 8 59.71 -8.72 24.61
CA ARG A 8 58.97 -8.10 23.48
C ARG A 8 57.85 -8.96 22.87
N LEU A 9 57.64 -10.19 23.32
CA LEU A 9 56.72 -11.14 22.66
C LEU A 9 55.30 -11.22 23.24
N ILE A 10 54.94 -10.39 24.23
CA ILE A 10 53.62 -10.49 24.91
C ILE A 10 52.61 -9.44 24.42
N ILE A 11 53.05 -8.38 23.72
CA ILE A 11 52.16 -7.27 23.31
C ILE A 11 51.61 -7.42 21.88
N VAL A 12 52.14 -8.34 21.06
CA VAL A 12 51.67 -8.52 19.66
C VAL A 12 50.47 -9.47 19.56
N PHE A 13 50.27 -10.34 20.55
CA PHE A 13 49.21 -11.35 20.54
C PHE A 13 47.78 -10.83 20.86
N PRO A 14 47.55 -9.78 21.69
CA PRO A 14 46.19 -9.26 21.90
C PRO A 14 45.68 -8.38 20.75
N VAL A 15 46.57 -7.82 19.93
CA VAL A 15 46.19 -6.90 18.84
C VAL A 15 45.63 -7.64 17.63
N ILE A 16 46.09 -8.86 17.37
CA ILE A 16 45.58 -9.70 16.27
C ILE A 16 44.22 -10.31 16.63
N LEU A 17 43.95 -10.58 17.92
CA LEU A 17 42.65 -11.08 18.37
C LEU A 17 41.55 -10.01 18.29
N PHE A 18 41.90 -8.72 18.36
CA PHE A 18 40.96 -7.62 18.18
C PHE A 18 40.62 -7.33 16.71
N LEU A 19 41.45 -7.80 15.77
CA LEU A 19 41.22 -7.68 14.32
C LEU A 19 40.32 -8.79 13.74
N PHE A 20 40.00 -9.82 14.55
CA PHE A 20 39.13 -10.94 14.17
C PHE A 20 37.76 -10.95 14.87
N MET A 21 37.38 -9.86 15.55
CA MET A 21 35.95 -9.57 15.75
C MET A 21 35.40 -9.13 14.40
N GLY A 22 35.06 -10.12 13.58
CA GLY A 22 34.44 -9.93 12.27
C GLY A 22 33.31 -8.92 12.39
N ARG A 23 33.43 -7.82 11.65
CA ARG A 23 32.29 -6.93 11.39
C ARG A 23 31.25 -7.80 10.70
N ILE A 24 30.27 -8.28 11.44
CA ILE A 24 29.04 -8.82 10.88
C ILE A 24 28.41 -7.62 10.17
N LEU A 25 28.68 -7.47 8.88
CA LEU A 25 27.91 -6.56 8.05
C LEU A 25 26.46 -7.05 8.15
N PRO A 26 25.51 -6.22 8.57
CA PRO A 26 24.12 -6.63 8.57
C PRO A 26 23.78 -7.02 7.13
N VAL A 27 23.40 -8.30 6.94
CA VAL A 27 22.81 -8.73 5.68
C VAL A 27 21.57 -7.87 5.52
N ALA A 28 21.54 -7.02 4.49
CA ALA A 28 20.36 -6.24 4.17
C ALA A 28 19.20 -7.21 4.01
N ALA A 29 18.20 -7.11 4.88
CA ALA A 29 17.00 -7.92 4.79
C ALA A 29 16.36 -7.67 3.43
N ARG A 30 15.87 -8.74 2.78
CA ARG A 30 15.17 -8.57 1.50
C ARG A 30 13.86 -7.81 1.73
N PRO A 31 13.47 -6.88 0.84
CA PRO A 31 12.19 -6.21 0.93
C PRO A 31 11.04 -7.21 0.99
N VAL A 32 10.02 -6.91 1.78
CA VAL A 32 8.84 -7.78 1.91
C VAL A 32 7.96 -7.61 0.68
N SER A 33 7.62 -8.72 0.03
CA SER A 33 6.73 -8.70 -1.12
C SER A 33 5.28 -8.42 -0.69
N VAL A 34 4.66 -7.41 -1.28
CA VAL A 34 3.30 -6.96 -0.96
C VAL A 34 2.48 -6.94 -2.24
N ALA A 35 1.29 -7.55 -2.22
CA ALA A 35 0.37 -7.48 -3.34
C ALA A 35 -0.70 -6.40 -3.13
N VAL A 36 -1.07 -5.71 -4.20
CA VAL A 36 -2.18 -4.75 -4.23
C VAL A 36 -3.06 -5.00 -5.44
N SER A 37 -4.34 -4.65 -5.36
CA SER A 37 -5.25 -4.80 -6.50
C SER A 37 -4.89 -3.86 -7.64
N ILE A 38 -4.70 -2.57 -7.35
CA ILE A 38 -4.58 -1.50 -8.36
C ILE A 38 -3.45 -0.52 -8.03
N LEU A 39 -3.04 0.26 -9.03
CA LEU A 39 -1.93 1.21 -8.93
C LEU A 39 -2.09 2.25 -7.78
N PRO A 40 -3.27 2.86 -7.50
CA PRO A 40 -3.40 3.80 -6.39
C PRO A 40 -2.95 3.24 -5.04
N GLN A 41 -3.26 1.98 -4.74
CA GLN A 41 -2.81 1.32 -3.51
C GLN A 41 -1.28 1.20 -3.44
N SER A 42 -0.61 0.99 -4.59
CA SER A 42 0.85 0.90 -4.64
C SER A 42 1.54 2.19 -4.21
N PHE A 43 0.92 3.36 -4.45
CA PHE A 43 1.45 4.65 -3.98
C PHE A 43 1.48 4.71 -2.45
N PHE A 44 0.37 4.39 -1.78
CA PHE A 44 0.30 4.39 -0.33
C PHE A 44 1.28 3.38 0.29
N VAL A 45 1.34 2.16 -0.25
CA VAL A 45 2.29 1.13 0.19
C VAL A 45 3.72 1.61 0.03
N LYS A 46 4.06 2.29 -1.07
CA LYS A 46 5.41 2.79 -1.32
C LYS A 46 5.78 3.95 -0.40
N GLU A 47 4.88 4.90 -0.17
CA GLU A 47 5.12 6.05 0.74
C GLU A 47 5.31 5.59 2.19
N ILE A 48 4.62 4.53 2.61
CA ILE A 48 4.73 3.96 3.96
C ILE A 48 5.96 3.03 4.05
N GLY A 49 6.11 2.11 3.10
CA GLY A 49 7.10 1.03 3.13
C GLY A 49 8.48 1.36 2.57
N SER A 50 8.60 2.41 1.75
CA SER A 50 9.85 2.85 1.14
C SER A 50 10.62 1.70 0.45
N ALA A 51 11.87 1.45 0.81
CA ALA A 51 12.72 0.39 0.26
C ALA A 51 12.43 -1.00 0.87
N GLU A 52 11.72 -1.07 1.98
CA GLU A 52 11.44 -2.32 2.70
C GLU A 52 10.30 -3.14 2.09
N VAL A 53 9.67 -2.63 1.04
CA VAL A 53 8.57 -3.30 0.34
C VAL A 53 8.84 -3.45 -1.15
N GLU A 54 8.56 -4.63 -1.69
CA GLU A 54 8.47 -4.90 -3.13
C GLU A 54 7.00 -5.08 -3.50
N ILE A 55 6.48 -4.25 -4.42
CA ILE A 55 5.04 -4.18 -4.67
C ILE A 55 4.66 -4.92 -5.96
N LEU A 56 3.75 -5.88 -5.85
CA LEU A 56 3.08 -6.55 -6.96
C LEU A 56 1.69 -5.93 -7.19
N VAL A 57 1.53 -5.23 -8.32
CA VAL A 57 0.21 -4.74 -8.74
C VAL A 57 -0.48 -5.81 -9.58
N MET A 58 -1.70 -6.21 -9.17
CA MET A 58 -2.44 -7.25 -9.87
C MET A 58 -3.09 -6.74 -11.14
N VAL A 59 -3.85 -5.64 -11.09
CA VAL A 59 -4.47 -5.03 -12.27
C VAL A 59 -3.54 -3.91 -12.76
N PRO A 60 -2.80 -4.12 -13.86
CA PRO A 60 -1.81 -3.16 -14.35
C PRO A 60 -2.48 -1.91 -14.94
N PRO A 61 -1.72 -0.81 -15.12
CA PRO A 61 -2.21 0.39 -15.77
C PRO A 61 -2.84 0.09 -17.15
N GLY A 62 -4.00 0.71 -17.41
CA GLY A 62 -4.74 0.52 -18.67
C GLY A 62 -5.60 -0.74 -18.75
N ALA A 63 -5.47 -1.69 -17.82
CA ALA A 63 -6.36 -2.84 -17.76
C ALA A 63 -7.71 -2.49 -17.08
N ASN A 64 -8.79 -3.14 -17.53
CA ASN A 64 -10.11 -2.99 -16.92
C ASN A 64 -10.26 -3.95 -15.72
N PRO A 65 -10.40 -3.45 -14.47
CA PRO A 65 -10.56 -4.31 -13.29
C PRO A 65 -11.78 -5.24 -13.36
N ALA A 66 -12.83 -4.87 -14.09
CA ALA A 66 -14.04 -5.69 -14.17
C ALA A 66 -13.84 -6.99 -14.96
N THR A 67 -12.88 -7.01 -15.90
CA THR A 67 -12.66 -8.15 -16.81
C THR A 67 -11.23 -8.66 -16.77
N TYR A 68 -10.41 -8.20 -15.82
CA TYR A 68 -9.00 -8.54 -15.77
C TYR A 68 -8.77 -9.96 -15.25
N GLU A 69 -7.89 -10.69 -15.95
CA GLU A 69 -7.40 -12.00 -15.54
C GLU A 69 -5.90 -11.94 -15.22
N PRO A 70 -5.46 -12.36 -14.03
CA PRO A 70 -4.05 -12.40 -13.68
C PRO A 70 -3.26 -13.36 -14.55
N LYS A 71 -2.08 -12.93 -14.99
CA LYS A 71 -1.16 -13.80 -15.74
C LYS A 71 -0.57 -14.89 -14.83
N PRO A 72 -0.21 -16.08 -15.35
CA PRO A 72 0.43 -17.14 -14.55
C PRO A 72 1.66 -16.66 -13.77
N ARG A 73 2.48 -15.78 -14.37
CA ARG A 73 3.65 -15.19 -13.70
C ARG A 73 3.27 -14.31 -12.50
N GLN A 74 2.14 -13.60 -12.53
CA GLN A 74 1.67 -12.82 -11.38
C GLN A 74 1.18 -13.74 -10.27
N LEU A 75 0.48 -14.82 -10.60
CA LEU A 75 0.05 -15.82 -9.62
C LEU A 75 1.25 -16.47 -8.92
N ALA A 76 2.30 -16.80 -9.68
CA ALA A 76 3.54 -17.33 -9.12
C ALA A 76 4.22 -16.33 -8.17
N LYS A 77 4.24 -15.03 -8.49
CA LYS A 77 4.75 -13.99 -7.58
C LYS A 77 3.88 -13.80 -6.34
N LEU A 78 2.55 -13.82 -6.52
CA LEU A 78 1.59 -13.67 -5.43
C LEU A 78 1.70 -14.80 -4.39
N ALA A 79 2.09 -16.00 -4.81
CA ALA A 79 2.35 -17.12 -3.90
C ALA A 79 3.46 -16.83 -2.87
N GLY A 80 4.38 -15.91 -3.18
CA GLY A 80 5.43 -15.45 -2.27
C GLY A 80 5.04 -14.22 -1.42
N CYS A 81 3.85 -13.64 -1.62
CA CYS A 81 3.42 -12.46 -0.88
C CYS A 81 2.71 -12.90 0.43
N PRO A 82 3.14 -12.45 1.62
CA PRO A 82 2.41 -12.68 2.87
C PRO A 82 1.11 -11.87 2.98
N ILE A 83 0.99 -10.76 2.23
CA ILE A 83 -0.12 -9.82 2.37
C ILE A 83 -0.65 -9.32 1.02
N TYR A 84 -1.96 -9.12 0.97
CA TYR A 84 -2.71 -8.53 -0.13
C TYR A 84 -3.59 -7.39 0.36
N PHE A 85 -3.39 -6.18 -0.17
CA PHE A 85 -4.26 -5.03 0.12
C PHE A 85 -5.39 -4.93 -0.91
N ALA A 86 -6.64 -5.06 -0.44
CA ALA A 86 -7.85 -5.16 -1.24
C ALA A 86 -8.66 -3.85 -1.20
N GLN A 87 -9.09 -3.36 -2.37
CA GLN A 87 -9.82 -2.09 -2.54
C GLN A 87 -11.35 -2.29 -2.65
N GLY A 88 -11.81 -3.53 -2.71
CA GLY A 88 -13.21 -3.92 -2.86
C GLY A 88 -13.73 -3.77 -4.28
N LEU A 89 -12.91 -4.19 -5.25
CA LEU A 89 -13.21 -4.22 -6.68
C LEU A 89 -13.90 -5.54 -7.09
N PRO A 90 -14.63 -5.60 -8.22
CA PRO A 90 -15.23 -6.84 -8.72
C PRO A 90 -14.18 -7.92 -9.00
N PHE A 91 -13.00 -7.49 -9.48
CA PHE A 91 -11.80 -8.32 -9.63
C PHE A 91 -11.54 -9.19 -8.39
N GLU A 92 -11.60 -8.59 -7.21
CA GLU A 92 -11.24 -9.24 -5.96
C GLU A 92 -12.23 -10.32 -5.57
N SER A 93 -13.53 -10.06 -5.75
CA SER A 93 -14.59 -11.05 -5.53
C SER A 93 -14.40 -12.31 -6.40
N ALA A 94 -13.92 -12.14 -7.63
CA ALA A 94 -13.67 -13.24 -8.54
C ALA A 94 -12.38 -14.02 -8.21
N TRP A 95 -11.34 -13.34 -7.72
CA TRP A 95 -9.99 -13.89 -7.67
C TRP A 95 -9.43 -14.17 -6.27
N ILE A 96 -9.83 -13.45 -5.22
CA ILE A 96 -9.34 -13.67 -3.84
C ILE A 96 -9.54 -15.13 -3.39
N PRO A 97 -10.69 -15.80 -3.62
CA PRO A 97 -10.84 -17.20 -3.24
C PRO A 97 -9.80 -18.12 -3.90
N ARG A 98 -9.41 -17.83 -5.16
CA ARG A 98 -8.38 -18.59 -5.88
C ARG A 98 -6.99 -18.28 -5.33
N PHE A 99 -6.72 -17.02 -4.97
CA PHE A 99 -5.46 -16.61 -4.35
C PHE A 99 -5.25 -17.33 -3.02
N LEU A 100 -6.28 -17.37 -2.16
CA LEU A 100 -6.24 -18.07 -0.88
C LEU A 100 -6.09 -19.58 -1.03
N LYS A 101 -6.65 -20.18 -2.09
CA LYS A 101 -6.43 -21.60 -2.39
C LYS A 101 -4.98 -21.90 -2.73
N SER A 102 -4.31 -21.02 -3.48
CA SER A 102 -2.92 -21.19 -3.91
C SER A 102 -1.90 -20.72 -2.86
N ASN A 103 -2.28 -19.79 -1.99
CA ASN A 103 -1.48 -19.27 -0.88
C ASN A 103 -2.36 -19.16 0.39
N PRO A 104 -2.51 -20.26 1.15
CA PRO A 104 -3.37 -20.29 2.34
C PRO A 104 -2.92 -19.37 3.49
N HIS A 105 -1.68 -18.88 3.45
CA HIS A 105 -1.12 -17.97 4.45
C HIS A 105 -1.28 -16.50 4.07
N LEU A 106 -1.84 -16.21 2.89
CA LEU A 106 -2.05 -14.84 2.41
C LEU A 106 -3.01 -14.09 3.33
N ILE A 107 -2.54 -13.01 3.93
CA ILE A 107 -3.38 -12.10 4.71
C ILE A 107 -4.01 -11.09 3.75
N VAL A 108 -5.34 -11.12 3.64
CA VAL A 108 -6.09 -10.13 2.87
C VAL A 108 -6.53 -8.99 3.79
N VAL A 109 -6.08 -7.78 3.51
CA VAL A 109 -6.44 -6.57 4.25
C VAL A 109 -7.35 -5.70 3.38
N PRO A 110 -8.65 -5.57 3.73
CA PRO A 110 -9.52 -4.59 3.08
C PRO A 110 -9.08 -3.18 3.50
N THR A 111 -8.52 -2.42 2.57
CA THR A 111 -8.01 -1.07 2.85
C THR A 111 -9.13 -0.07 3.10
N TYR A 112 -10.37 -0.43 2.75
CA TYR A 112 -11.59 0.32 3.06
C TYR A 112 -12.21 -0.02 4.44
N ALA A 113 -11.55 -0.82 5.29
CA ALA A 113 -12.08 -1.15 6.61
C ALA A 113 -12.35 0.12 7.45
N GLY A 114 -13.53 0.20 8.05
CA GLY A 114 -13.97 1.36 8.84
C GLY A 114 -14.52 2.53 8.03
N ILE A 115 -14.64 2.40 6.69
CA ILE A 115 -15.28 3.40 5.83
C ILE A 115 -16.71 2.98 5.52
N GLU A 116 -17.67 3.87 5.74
CA GLU A 116 -19.02 3.72 5.23
C GLU A 116 -19.02 3.93 3.71
N ARG A 117 -19.01 2.82 2.96
CA ARG A 117 -19.00 2.88 1.50
C ARG A 117 -20.40 3.09 0.94
N VAL A 118 -20.48 3.95 -0.06
CA VAL A 118 -21.74 4.28 -0.75
C VAL A 118 -21.84 3.54 -2.08
N PRO A 119 -23.05 3.31 -2.62
CA PRO A 119 -23.20 2.77 -3.97
C PRO A 119 -22.57 3.68 -5.02
N MET A 120 -21.99 3.09 -6.07
CA MET A 120 -21.45 3.87 -7.19
C MET A 120 -22.58 4.58 -7.96
N GLN A 121 -22.39 5.86 -8.29
CA GLN A 121 -23.38 6.60 -9.09
C GLN A 121 -23.47 6.02 -10.50
N ARG A 122 -24.70 5.87 -11.02
CA ARG A 122 -24.94 5.30 -12.36
C ARG A 122 -24.61 6.33 -13.43
N SER A 123 -23.89 5.94 -14.48
CA SER A 123 -23.85 6.74 -15.71
C SER A 123 -25.15 6.52 -16.51
N SER A 124 -25.62 7.56 -17.19
CA SER A 124 -26.84 7.53 -18.01
C SER A 124 -26.78 6.52 -19.17
N ARG A 125 -25.58 5.99 -19.50
CA ARG A 125 -25.36 4.97 -20.53
C ARG A 125 -25.62 3.54 -20.07
N SER A 126 -25.89 3.31 -18.78
CA SER A 126 -26.14 1.97 -18.22
C SER A 126 -27.63 1.56 -18.23
N ARG A 127 -28.39 1.96 -19.26
CA ARG A 127 -29.78 1.52 -19.48
C ARG A 127 -29.79 0.14 -20.16
N GLY A 128 -29.50 -0.92 -19.41
CA GLY A 128 -29.59 -2.29 -19.95
C GLY A 128 -28.88 -3.38 -19.15
N ALA A 129 -27.92 -3.02 -18.29
CA ALA A 129 -27.31 -3.98 -17.38
C ALA A 129 -28.29 -4.29 -16.25
N LYS A 130 -28.69 -5.58 -16.12
CA LYS A 130 -29.39 -6.10 -14.95
C LYS A 130 -28.68 -5.61 -13.70
N ALA A 131 -29.43 -5.15 -12.71
CA ALA A 131 -28.89 -4.62 -11.47
C ALA A 131 -27.88 -5.62 -10.86
N GLU A 132 -26.59 -5.33 -11.00
CA GLU A 132 -25.61 -5.95 -10.14
C GLU A 132 -25.91 -5.44 -8.74
N LYS A 133 -26.34 -6.36 -7.88
CA LYS A 133 -26.69 -6.11 -6.48
C LYS A 133 -25.64 -5.21 -5.84
N ASN A 134 -26.03 -4.02 -5.39
CA ASN A 134 -25.32 -3.18 -4.42
C ASN A 134 -23.78 -3.09 -4.60
N TYR A 135 -23.29 -2.80 -5.80
CA TYR A 135 -21.86 -2.55 -5.99
C TYR A 135 -21.46 -1.24 -5.30
N LEU A 136 -20.64 -1.36 -4.26
CA LEU A 136 -20.14 -0.24 -3.48
C LEU A 136 -18.99 0.44 -4.23
N ASP A 137 -19.01 1.77 -4.26
CA ASP A 137 -17.99 2.59 -4.90
C ASP A 137 -16.61 2.32 -4.27
N PRO A 138 -15.60 1.83 -5.04
CA PRO A 138 -14.27 1.55 -4.53
C PRO A 138 -13.36 2.78 -4.50
N HIS A 139 -13.76 3.92 -5.09
CA HIS A 139 -12.88 5.07 -5.37
C HIS A 139 -12.61 5.95 -4.13
N ILE A 140 -12.39 5.32 -2.97
CA ILE A 140 -12.20 6.00 -1.68
C ILE A 140 -10.94 6.87 -1.67
N TRP A 141 -9.90 6.49 -2.41
CA TRP A 141 -8.62 7.21 -2.47
C TRP A 141 -8.73 8.63 -3.06
N LEU A 142 -9.84 8.93 -3.75
CA LEU A 142 -10.10 10.26 -4.30
C LEU A 142 -10.62 11.25 -3.24
N SER A 143 -10.98 10.81 -2.04
CA SER A 143 -11.30 11.69 -0.91
C SER A 143 -10.12 11.68 0.07
N PRO A 144 -9.41 12.81 0.29
CA PRO A 144 -8.27 12.82 1.21
C PRO A 144 -8.57 12.30 2.63
N PRO A 145 -9.70 12.64 3.28
CA PRO A 145 -10.06 12.03 4.56
C PRO A 145 -10.20 10.50 4.51
N LEU A 146 -10.70 9.94 3.41
CA LEU A 146 -10.81 8.48 3.25
C LEU A 146 -9.47 7.84 2.86
N ALA A 147 -8.65 8.52 2.06
CA ALA A 147 -7.29 8.11 1.74
C ALA A 147 -6.40 8.03 3.00
N PHE A 148 -6.65 8.88 4.01
CA PHE A 148 -6.00 8.76 5.32
C PHE A 148 -6.33 7.41 5.99
N VAL A 149 -7.62 7.02 5.99
CA VAL A 149 -8.07 5.75 6.56
C VAL A 149 -7.46 4.57 5.79
N GLU A 150 -7.42 4.67 4.46
CA GLU A 150 -6.78 3.69 3.58
C GLU A 150 -5.29 3.51 3.95
N ALA A 151 -4.55 4.62 4.07
CA ALA A 151 -3.15 4.63 4.47
C ALA A 151 -2.92 4.02 5.87
N ARG A 152 -3.83 4.28 6.82
CA ARG A 152 -3.76 3.71 8.17
C ARG A 152 -3.92 2.18 8.13
N ASN A 153 -4.92 1.69 7.38
CA ASN A 153 -5.15 0.26 7.25
C ASN A 153 -3.97 -0.44 6.55
N ILE A 154 -3.29 0.24 5.62
CA ILE A 154 -2.05 -0.25 5.00
C ILE A 154 -0.91 -0.32 6.02
N LEU A 155 -0.70 0.73 6.82
CA LEU A 155 0.29 0.73 7.91
C LEU A 155 0.07 -0.45 8.86
N GLU A 156 -1.17 -0.65 9.32
CA GLU A 156 -1.52 -1.74 10.24
C GLU A 156 -1.21 -3.13 9.62
N GLY A 157 -1.51 -3.30 8.33
CA GLY A 157 -1.17 -4.50 7.58
C GLY A 157 0.34 -4.75 7.51
N LEU A 158 1.14 -3.72 7.20
CA LEU A 158 2.60 -3.82 7.16
C LEU A 158 3.20 -4.13 8.54
N LEU A 159 2.72 -3.48 9.60
CA LEU A 159 3.16 -3.73 10.98
C LEU A 159 2.84 -5.16 11.45
N ARG A 160 1.77 -5.77 10.93
CA ARG A 160 1.40 -7.14 11.26
C ARG A 160 2.35 -8.17 10.67
N ILE A 161 2.79 -7.97 9.43
CA ILE A 161 3.61 -8.94 8.68
C ILE A 161 5.10 -8.68 8.80
N ASP A 162 5.50 -7.46 9.17
CA ASP A 162 6.89 -7.07 9.29
C ASP A 162 7.10 -6.05 10.43
N PRO A 163 7.02 -6.50 11.69
CA PRO A 163 7.23 -5.65 12.85
C PRO A 163 8.68 -5.13 12.97
N SER A 164 9.64 -5.74 12.27
CA SER A 164 11.05 -5.37 12.33
C SER A 164 11.31 -3.97 11.73
N HIS A 165 10.53 -3.57 10.73
CA HIS A 165 10.60 -2.25 10.09
C HIS A 165 9.58 -1.24 10.63
N LYS A 166 9.02 -1.47 11.84
CA LYS A 166 7.98 -0.62 12.45
C LYS A 166 8.29 0.87 12.43
N ALA A 167 9.53 1.27 12.75
CA ALA A 167 9.93 2.67 12.76
C ALA A 167 9.79 3.31 11.36
N ILE A 168 10.29 2.63 10.33
CA ILE A 168 10.23 3.08 8.94
C ILE A 168 8.77 3.25 8.50
N TYR A 169 7.92 2.25 8.75
CA TYR A 169 6.51 2.30 8.38
C TYR A 169 5.75 3.40 9.10
N THR A 170 5.98 3.55 10.41
CA THR A 170 5.31 4.58 11.20
C THR A 170 5.72 5.98 10.73
N ASP A 171 7.00 6.20 10.42
CA ASP A 171 7.49 7.48 9.92
C ASP A 171 7.04 7.77 8.50
N GLY A 172 6.99 6.76 7.62
CA GLY A 172 6.41 6.85 6.29
C GLY A 172 4.95 7.26 6.34
N PHE A 173 4.16 6.59 7.19
CA PHE A 173 2.76 6.96 7.43
C PHE A 173 2.61 8.38 7.96
N ARG A 174 3.39 8.81 8.96
CA ARG A 174 3.31 10.18 9.50
C ARG A 174 3.55 11.25 8.42
N ARG A 175 4.56 11.05 7.57
CA ARG A 175 4.85 11.95 6.45
C ARG A 175 3.69 11.99 5.46
N LEU A 176 3.17 10.83 5.06
CA LEU A 176 2.06 10.72 4.14
C LEU A 176 0.77 11.34 4.70
N ALA A 177 0.43 11.01 5.94
CA ALA A 177 -0.71 11.56 6.66
C ALA A 177 -0.67 13.11 6.70
N SER A 178 0.51 13.69 6.97
CA SER A 178 0.68 15.15 6.97
C SER A 178 0.42 15.74 5.59
N LYS A 179 0.90 15.11 4.51
CA LYS A 179 0.62 15.53 3.13
C LYS A 179 -0.87 15.44 2.80
N ILE A 180 -1.54 14.36 3.22
CA ILE A 180 -2.98 14.16 2.99
C ILE A 180 -3.80 15.24 3.70
N VAL A 181 -3.48 15.55 4.95
CA VAL A 181 -4.19 16.60 5.71
C VAL A 181 -3.94 17.98 5.10
N ALA A 182 -2.71 18.30 4.71
CA ALA A 182 -2.40 19.56 4.03
C ALA A 182 -3.18 19.70 2.71
N LEU A 183 -3.25 18.62 1.92
CA LEU A 183 -4.01 18.58 0.67
C LEU A 183 -5.52 18.74 0.90
N ASP A 184 -6.09 18.11 1.94
CA ASP A 184 -7.51 18.29 2.29
C ASP A 184 -7.82 19.76 2.58
N LEU A 185 -6.97 20.43 3.39
CA LEU A 185 -7.14 21.85 3.73
C LEU A 185 -6.99 22.76 2.50
N GLU A 186 -6.01 22.48 1.64
CA GLU A 186 -5.83 23.22 0.38
C GLU A 186 -7.06 23.11 -0.51
N ILE A 187 -7.57 21.89 -0.73
CA ILE A 187 -8.74 21.68 -1.58
C ILE A 187 -10.01 22.31 -0.97
N ARG A 188 -10.17 22.27 0.36
CA ARG A 188 -11.26 23.00 1.03
C ARG A 188 -11.20 24.48 0.71
N GLY A 189 -10.02 25.10 0.86
CA GLY A 189 -9.81 26.51 0.53
C GLY A 189 -10.10 26.86 -0.93
N LEU A 190 -9.79 25.96 -1.88
CA LEU A 190 -10.13 26.15 -3.30
C LEU A 190 -11.63 26.19 -3.57
N PHE A 191 -12.43 25.51 -2.75
CA PHE A 191 -13.89 25.44 -2.90
C PHE A 191 -14.65 26.39 -1.98
N GLU A 192 -13.98 27.10 -1.07
CA GLU A 192 -14.55 28.20 -0.31
C GLU A 192 -15.02 29.31 -1.27
N GLY A 193 -16.35 29.45 -1.42
CA GLY A 193 -16.95 30.47 -2.27
C GLY A 193 -17.36 30.01 -3.67
N VAL A 194 -17.28 28.70 -3.99
CA VAL A 194 -17.91 28.13 -5.19
C VAL A 194 -19.43 28.04 -4.99
N ASN A 195 -20.07 29.21 -4.94
CA ASN A 195 -21.51 29.37 -4.74
C ASN A 195 -22.26 28.98 -6.01
N GLY A 196 -22.91 27.81 -6.01
CA GLY A 196 -23.80 27.35 -7.08
C GLY A 196 -23.13 26.89 -8.38
N ARG A 197 -21.80 27.00 -8.51
CA ARG A 197 -21.01 26.47 -9.65
C ARG A 197 -20.23 25.21 -9.28
N ASN A 198 -20.90 24.29 -8.59
CA ASN A 198 -20.28 23.11 -8.01
C ASN A 198 -20.46 21.84 -8.86
N THR A 199 -20.96 21.98 -10.09
CA THR A 199 -21.24 20.84 -10.99
C THR A 199 -20.10 20.61 -11.98
N PHE A 200 -19.72 19.35 -12.19
CA PHE A 200 -18.69 18.97 -13.16
C PHE A 200 -19.05 17.72 -13.96
N LEU A 201 -18.47 17.58 -15.16
CA LEU A 201 -18.71 16.44 -16.03
C LEU A 201 -17.53 15.47 -15.97
N VAL A 202 -17.82 14.18 -15.80
CA VAL A 202 -16.82 13.12 -15.80
C VAL A 202 -17.20 12.00 -16.77
N TYR A 203 -16.19 11.33 -17.31
CA TYR A 203 -16.41 10.16 -18.17
C TYR A 203 -16.78 8.90 -17.36
N HIS A 204 -16.03 8.61 -16.29
CA HIS A 204 -16.24 7.47 -15.39
C HIS A 204 -16.66 7.99 -14.00
N PRO A 205 -17.72 7.44 -13.37
CA PRO A 205 -18.27 7.94 -12.10
C PRO A 205 -17.42 7.55 -10.88
N ALA A 206 -16.13 7.90 -10.88
CA ALA A 206 -15.19 7.67 -9.77
C ALA A 206 -15.21 8.78 -8.71
N TRP A 207 -15.73 9.96 -9.03
CA TRP A 207 -15.53 11.16 -8.23
C TRP A 207 -16.57 11.35 -7.11
N GLY A 208 -17.38 10.33 -6.80
CA GLY A 208 -18.48 10.44 -5.85
C GLY A 208 -18.05 10.82 -4.43
N TYR A 209 -16.98 10.21 -3.91
CA TYR A 209 -16.44 10.56 -2.58
C TYR A 209 -15.79 11.95 -2.56
N PHE A 210 -15.06 12.32 -3.62
CA PHE A 210 -14.48 13.66 -3.76
C PHE A 210 -15.58 14.72 -3.75
N ALA A 211 -16.62 14.52 -4.57
CA ALA A 211 -17.75 15.43 -4.64
C ALA A 211 -18.47 15.58 -3.30
N ARG A 212 -18.70 14.47 -2.58
CA ARG A 212 -19.28 14.50 -1.23
C ARG A 212 -18.41 15.26 -0.23
N THR A 213 -17.09 15.09 -0.28
CA THR A 213 -16.13 15.70 0.66
C THR A 213 -16.12 17.22 0.54
N TYR A 214 -16.25 17.73 -0.68
CA TYR A 214 -16.10 19.16 -0.98
C TYR A 214 -17.38 19.85 -1.46
N GLY A 215 -18.54 19.19 -1.32
CA GLY A 215 -19.83 19.79 -1.66
C GLY A 215 -20.06 20.01 -3.16
N LEU A 216 -19.49 19.17 -4.02
CA LEU A 216 -19.63 19.21 -5.49
C LEU A 216 -20.74 18.27 -6.00
N LYS A 217 -21.08 18.39 -7.28
CA LYS A 217 -22.13 17.65 -7.98
C LYS A 217 -21.71 17.15 -9.36
#